data_AF-U2V8C5-F1
#
_entry.id   AF-U2V8C5-F1
#
_cell.length_a   1.000
_cell.length_b   1.000
_cell.length_c   1.000
_cell.angle_alpha   90.00
_cell.angle_beta   90.00
_cell.angle_gamma   90.00
#
_symmetry.space_group_name_H-M   'P 1'
#
loop_
_entity.id
_entity.type
_entity.pdbx_description
1 polymer ?
#
loop_
_entity_poly.entity_id
_entity_poly.type
_entity_poly.pdbx_seq_one_letter_code
_entity_poly.pdbx_strand_id
1 'polypeptide(L)'
;MNAPTTLEEELLRAEGLLVQGEAEAAHTLLVRMAEDAEGYVDANCVTTDELQWFSFPSLFERLAYRRVEEDPRELRDVGEPLERLYGDLGLAEVHLGDYEAAMRALTQAVRWNPMGCEHRLNLADLHRVAGNMQEYLALTYSVFERASDVQHLCRAFLNFANWFAETDKPQAAAAALRVARRLDAQDGSLTAALEQAQGTDRDPDALSDAEARKLLSEEGLPDGANAEIAICLLMCATDAADAGQRGLATQLTLRARDLVGEDAAMTLLQLIRVDNTADEV
;
A
#
# COMPACT_ATOMS: atom_id res chain seq x y z
N MET A 1 -7.01 24.81 -2.05
CA MET A 1 -6.85 24.26 -3.41
C MET A 1 -5.64 24.94 -4.01
N ASN A 2 -4.51 24.24 -4.03
CA ASN A 2 -3.36 24.67 -4.80
C ASN A 2 -3.65 24.35 -6.27
N ALA A 3 -3.25 25.23 -7.19
CA ALA A 3 -3.32 24.92 -8.62
C ALA A 3 -2.43 23.70 -8.90
N PRO A 4 -2.81 22.79 -9.82
CA PRO A 4 -1.98 21.65 -10.15
C PRO A 4 -0.60 22.14 -10.64
N THR A 5 0.46 21.48 -10.18
CA THR A 5 1.80 21.76 -10.70
C THR A 5 1.87 21.34 -12.17
N THR A 6 2.83 21.88 -12.92
CA THR A 6 3.06 21.44 -14.30
C THR A 6 3.30 19.92 -14.37
N LEU A 7 3.88 19.33 -13.32
CA LEU A 7 4.11 17.88 -13.25
C LEU A 7 2.79 17.10 -13.12
N GLU A 8 1.86 17.53 -12.26
CA GLU A 8 0.55 16.85 -12.10
C GLU A 8 -0.25 16.80 -13.40
N GLU A 9 -0.26 17.89 -14.18
CA GLU A 9 -0.95 17.94 -15.48
C GLU A 9 -0.30 17.01 -16.51
N GLU A 10 1.03 16.93 -16.51
CA GLU A 10 1.76 16.01 -17.40
C GLU A 10 1.58 14.54 -16.99
N LEU A 11 1.48 14.22 -15.70
CA LEU A 11 1.17 12.87 -15.22
C LEU A 11 -0.22 12.43 -15.69
N LEU A 12 -1.24 13.28 -15.51
CA LEU A 12 -2.60 13.00 -16.01
C LEU A 12 -2.61 12.74 -17.52
N ARG A 13 -1.76 13.44 -18.28
CA ARG A 13 -1.60 13.19 -19.71
C ARG A 13 -0.95 11.84 -19.99
N ALA A 14 0.12 11.48 -19.26
CA ALA A 14 0.79 10.19 -19.40
C ALA A 14 -0.15 9.01 -19.08
N GLU A 15 -0.92 9.11 -18.00
CA GLU A 15 -1.95 8.13 -17.63
C GLU A 15 -3.02 8.00 -18.72
N GLY A 16 -3.46 9.12 -19.30
CA GLY A 16 -4.38 9.13 -20.43
C GLY A 16 -3.84 8.36 -21.65
N LEU A 17 -2.54 8.48 -21.94
CA LEU A 17 -1.87 7.72 -22.99
C LEU A 17 -1.81 6.23 -22.67
N LEU A 18 -1.50 5.86 -21.41
CA LEU A 18 -1.49 4.47 -20.96
C LEU A 18 -2.87 3.81 -21.12
N VAL A 19 -3.94 4.49 -20.71
CA VAL A 19 -5.32 4.02 -20.89
C VAL A 19 -5.69 3.81 -22.36
N GLN A 20 -5.13 4.61 -23.27
CA GLN A 20 -5.33 4.49 -24.72
C GLN A 20 -4.45 3.41 -25.37
N GLY A 21 -3.58 2.75 -24.61
CA GLY A 21 -2.61 1.78 -25.11
C GLY A 21 -1.40 2.40 -25.81
N GLU A 22 -1.20 3.72 -25.68
CA GLU A 22 -0.08 4.46 -26.25
C GLU A 22 1.14 4.44 -25.30
N ALA A 23 1.56 3.25 -24.90
CA ALA A 23 2.61 3.06 -23.89
C ALA A 23 3.96 3.70 -24.27
N GLU A 24 4.35 3.67 -25.55
CA GLU A 24 5.58 4.31 -26.03
C GLU A 24 5.55 5.84 -25.86
N ALA A 25 4.39 6.46 -26.12
CA ALA A 25 4.21 7.91 -25.97
C ALA A 25 4.19 8.30 -24.48
N ALA A 26 3.52 7.51 -23.64
CA ALA A 26 3.51 7.69 -22.20
C ALA A 26 4.93 7.57 -21.63
N HIS A 27 5.65 6.50 -21.97
CA HIS A 27 7.02 6.27 -21.57
C HIS A 27 7.94 7.44 -21.95
N THR A 28 7.85 7.93 -23.21
CA THR A 28 8.68 9.06 -23.67
C THR A 28 8.44 10.32 -22.82
N LEU A 29 7.18 10.59 -22.46
CA LEU A 29 6.82 11.71 -21.60
C LEU A 29 7.35 11.51 -20.17
N LEU A 30 7.13 10.33 -19.59
CA LEU A 30 7.49 9.99 -18.22
C LEU A 30 9.02 9.96 -17.99
N VAL A 31 9.81 9.45 -18.95
CA VAL A 31 11.28 9.48 -18.87
C VAL A 31 11.79 10.90 -18.83
N ARG A 32 11.29 11.79 -19.71
CA ARG A 32 11.67 13.21 -19.70
C ARG A 32 11.33 13.85 -18.35
N MET A 33 10.14 13.59 -17.81
CA MET A 33 9.73 14.10 -16.50
C MET A 33 10.62 13.56 -15.37
N ALA A 34 11.03 12.29 -15.43
CA ALA A 34 11.95 11.70 -14.47
C ALA A 34 13.35 12.34 -14.55
N GLU A 35 13.88 12.59 -15.75
CA GLU A 35 15.15 13.31 -15.93
C GLU A 35 15.11 14.73 -15.33
N ASP A 36 14.02 15.46 -15.58
CA ASP A 36 13.81 16.80 -15.01
C ASP A 36 13.68 16.75 -13.47
N ALA A 37 12.97 15.75 -12.95
CA ALA A 37 12.81 15.53 -11.51
C ALA A 37 14.13 15.17 -10.82
N GLU A 38 14.96 14.32 -11.43
CA GLU A 38 16.30 13.98 -10.91
C GLU A 38 17.19 15.22 -10.83
N GLY A 39 17.18 16.07 -11.86
CA GLY A 39 17.90 17.34 -11.84
C GLY A 39 17.43 18.29 -10.73
N TYR A 40 16.12 18.34 -10.46
CA TYR A 40 15.56 19.09 -9.34
C TYR A 40 15.98 18.51 -7.98
N VAL A 41 15.85 17.19 -7.80
CA VAL A 41 16.17 16.49 -6.54
C VAL A 41 17.64 16.64 -6.19
N ASP A 42 18.54 16.48 -7.16
CA ASP A 42 19.99 16.62 -6.95
C ASP A 42 20.37 18.04 -6.50
N ALA A 43 19.67 19.06 -7.02
CA ALA A 43 19.93 20.45 -6.70
C ALA A 43 19.28 20.92 -5.38
N ASN A 44 18.13 20.35 -4.98
CA ASN A 44 17.27 20.91 -3.93
C ASN A 44 17.01 19.98 -2.74
N CYS A 45 17.19 18.66 -2.90
CA CYS A 45 16.74 17.64 -1.94
C CYS A 45 17.88 16.81 -1.37
N VAL A 46 18.95 17.49 -0.94
CA VAL A 46 20.10 16.83 -0.29
C VAL A 46 19.65 16.14 1.00
N THR A 47 19.90 14.84 1.08
CA THR A 47 19.61 13.97 2.23
C THR A 47 20.83 13.92 3.15
N THR A 48 20.62 13.87 4.46
CA THR A 48 21.67 13.72 5.48
C THR A 48 21.28 12.65 6.51
N ASP A 49 22.16 12.38 7.47
CA ASP A 49 21.86 11.49 8.60
C ASP A 49 20.72 12.03 9.49
N GLU A 50 20.36 13.31 9.36
CA GLU A 50 19.32 14.00 10.14
C GLU A 50 18.09 14.39 9.29
N LEU A 51 18.17 14.34 7.95
CA LEU A 51 17.13 14.85 7.05
C LEU A 51 16.86 13.87 5.90
N GLN A 52 15.60 13.53 5.70
CA GLN A 52 15.14 12.68 4.60
C GLN A 52 13.97 13.33 3.85
N TRP A 53 13.98 13.16 2.52
CA TRP A 53 12.94 13.67 1.62
C TRP A 53 12.05 12.55 1.10
N PHE A 54 10.74 12.81 1.06
CA PHE A 54 9.70 11.90 0.58
C PHE A 54 8.68 12.64 -0.29
N SER A 55 7.86 11.89 -1.01
CA SER A 55 6.72 12.35 -1.80
C SER A 55 5.48 11.62 -1.27
N PHE A 56 4.96 12.04 -0.11
CA PHE A 56 3.74 11.46 0.44
C PHE A 56 2.50 12.14 -0.15
N PRO A 57 1.57 11.41 -0.79
CA PRO A 57 0.33 11.98 -1.33
C PRO A 57 -0.56 12.65 -0.29
N SER A 58 -0.44 12.26 0.98
CA SER A 58 -1.27 12.75 2.07
C SER A 58 -0.52 12.90 3.40
N LEU A 59 -1.07 13.75 4.28
CA LEU A 59 -0.61 13.86 5.67
C LEU A 59 -0.72 12.52 6.42
N PHE A 60 -1.70 11.70 6.05
CA PHE A 60 -1.89 10.37 6.61
C PHE A 60 -0.68 9.48 6.35
N GLU A 61 -0.19 9.38 5.11
CA GLU A 61 0.95 8.50 4.80
C GLU A 61 2.22 8.95 5.51
N ARG A 62 2.45 10.27 5.61
CA ARG A 62 3.57 10.80 6.38
C ARG A 62 3.47 10.46 7.87
N LEU A 63 2.28 10.57 8.45
CA LEU A 63 2.04 10.19 9.85
C LEU A 63 2.26 8.69 10.05
N ALA A 64 1.68 7.88 9.18
CA ALA A 64 1.78 6.43 9.22
C ALA A 64 3.23 5.96 9.07
N TYR A 65 4.00 6.54 8.15
CA TYR A 65 5.43 6.27 7.99
C TYR A 65 6.18 6.54 9.29
N ARG A 66 5.96 7.69 9.92
CA ARG A 66 6.64 8.05 11.17
C ARG A 66 6.32 7.08 12.31
N ARG A 67 5.10 6.55 12.39
CA ARG A 67 4.71 5.59 13.43
C ARG A 67 5.17 4.17 13.16
N VAL A 68 5.26 3.76 11.90
CA VAL A 68 5.65 2.39 11.52
C VAL A 68 7.17 2.23 11.44
N GLU A 69 7.87 3.18 10.84
CA GLU A 69 9.33 3.08 10.66
C GLU A 69 10.13 3.68 11.82
N GLU A 70 9.49 4.47 12.67
CA GLU A 70 10.15 5.21 13.76
C GLU A 70 11.36 6.03 13.29
N ASP A 71 11.34 6.54 12.05
CA ASP A 71 12.46 7.26 11.45
C ASP A 71 12.82 8.49 12.30
N PRO A 72 14.04 8.56 12.88
CA PRO A 72 14.44 9.64 13.77
C PRO A 72 14.74 10.95 13.03
N ARG A 73 14.80 10.92 11.69
CA ARG A 73 15.17 12.07 10.87
C ARG A 73 14.03 13.07 10.76
N GLU A 74 14.41 14.30 10.44
CA GLU A 74 13.47 15.28 9.91
C GLU A 74 12.94 14.76 8.56
N LEU A 75 11.61 14.71 8.44
CA LEU A 75 10.94 14.26 7.22
C LEU A 75 10.44 15.47 6.45
N ARG A 76 10.95 15.69 5.24
CA ARG A 76 10.51 16.76 4.35
C ARG A 76 9.79 16.22 3.12
N ASP A 77 8.81 17.01 2.70
CA ASP A 77 8.09 16.79 1.46
C ASP A 77 8.86 17.44 0.31
N VAL A 78 9.08 16.69 -0.76
CA VAL A 78 9.72 17.18 -1.99
C VAL A 78 8.83 18.19 -2.74
N GLY A 79 7.51 18.16 -2.48
CA GLY A 79 6.53 19.09 -3.05
C GLY A 79 6.03 18.72 -4.45
N GLU A 80 6.50 17.60 -5.00
CA GLU A 80 6.10 17.05 -6.29
C GLU A 80 5.74 15.57 -6.14
N PRO A 81 4.76 15.03 -6.90
CA PRO A 81 4.30 13.64 -6.80
C PRO A 81 5.28 12.65 -7.46
N LEU A 82 6.53 12.60 -6.97
CA LEU A 82 7.57 11.72 -7.51
C LEU A 82 7.23 10.24 -7.38
N GLU A 83 6.53 9.85 -6.31
CA GLU A 83 6.07 8.46 -6.15
C GLU A 83 5.15 8.02 -7.29
N ARG A 84 4.23 8.89 -7.70
CA ARG A 84 3.29 8.66 -8.80
C ARG A 84 4.01 8.64 -10.15
N LEU A 85 4.92 9.59 -10.37
CA LEU A 85 5.76 9.63 -11.58
C LEU A 85 6.50 8.31 -11.82
N TYR A 86 7.18 7.81 -10.79
CA TYR A 86 7.92 6.56 -10.91
C TYR A 86 7.00 5.32 -10.93
N GLY A 87 5.81 5.39 -10.32
CA GLY A 87 4.76 4.37 -10.46
C GLY A 87 4.25 4.25 -11.90
N ASP A 88 3.89 5.38 -12.51
CA ASP A 88 3.41 5.46 -13.89
C ASP A 88 4.50 5.05 -14.90
N LEU A 89 5.75 5.46 -14.65
CA LEU A 89 6.90 5.02 -15.45
C LEU A 89 7.06 3.50 -15.36
N GLY A 90 6.97 2.93 -14.15
CA GLY A 90 7.00 1.48 -13.96
C GLY A 90 5.91 0.75 -14.75
N LEU A 91 4.69 1.29 -14.74
CA LEU A 91 3.59 0.74 -15.53
C LEU A 91 3.86 0.83 -17.04
N ALA A 92 4.34 1.96 -17.54
CA ALA A 92 4.70 2.13 -18.95
C ALA A 92 5.76 1.12 -19.40
N GLU A 93 6.80 0.91 -18.60
CA GLU A 93 7.86 -0.06 -18.87
C GLU A 93 7.36 -1.51 -18.89
N VAL A 94 6.41 -1.86 -18.00
CA VAL A 94 5.72 -3.17 -18.06
C VAL A 94 4.97 -3.36 -19.37
N HIS A 95 4.28 -2.33 -19.85
CA HIS A 95 3.57 -2.37 -21.13
C HIS A 95 4.52 -2.53 -22.33
N LEU A 96 5.74 -2.00 -22.25
CA LEU A 96 6.79 -2.17 -23.25
C LEU A 96 7.55 -3.49 -23.13
N GLY A 97 7.36 -4.22 -22.02
CA GLY A 97 8.03 -5.49 -21.74
C GLY A 97 9.43 -5.35 -21.17
N ASP A 98 9.86 -4.14 -20.79
CA ASP A 98 11.13 -3.92 -20.09
C ASP A 98 10.94 -4.05 -18.57
N TYR A 99 10.88 -5.29 -18.10
CA TYR A 99 10.65 -5.57 -16.67
C TYR A 99 11.81 -5.11 -15.78
N GLU A 100 13.04 -5.05 -16.30
CA GLU A 100 14.18 -4.54 -15.53
C GLU A 100 14.07 -3.02 -15.32
N ALA A 101 13.64 -2.28 -16.34
CA ALA A 101 13.35 -0.85 -16.19
C ALA A 101 12.16 -0.60 -15.27
N ALA A 102 11.09 -1.39 -15.41
CA ALA A 102 9.94 -1.31 -14.51
C ALA A 102 10.32 -1.55 -13.04
N MET A 103 11.19 -2.53 -12.75
CA MET A 103 11.68 -2.79 -11.39
C MET A 103 12.45 -1.59 -10.83
N ARG A 104 13.30 -0.94 -11.65
CA ARG A 104 14.03 0.28 -11.22
C ARG A 104 13.07 1.42 -10.91
N ALA A 105 12.09 1.66 -11.78
CA ALA A 105 11.09 2.71 -11.58
C ALA A 105 10.24 2.45 -10.32
N LEU A 106 9.69 1.25 -10.15
CA LEU A 106 8.91 0.91 -8.96
C LEU A 106 9.74 0.94 -7.67
N THR A 107 11.04 0.62 -7.73
CA THR A 107 11.95 0.81 -6.59
C THR A 107 12.04 2.28 -6.19
N GLN A 108 12.10 3.20 -7.16
CA GLN A 108 12.04 4.64 -6.88
C GLN A 108 10.68 5.05 -6.31
N ALA A 109 9.57 4.53 -6.86
CA ALA A 109 8.23 4.82 -6.35
C ALA A 109 8.09 4.43 -4.86
N VAL A 110 8.54 3.23 -4.50
CA VAL A 110 8.56 2.75 -3.10
C VAL A 110 9.49 3.59 -2.23
N ARG A 111 10.65 4.03 -2.74
CA ARG A 111 11.57 4.92 -2.02
C ARG A 111 10.95 6.29 -1.73
N TRP A 112 10.19 6.82 -2.68
CA TRP A 112 9.54 8.14 -2.56
C TRP A 112 8.30 8.12 -1.68
N ASN A 113 7.51 7.06 -1.73
CA ASN A 113 6.41 6.81 -0.81
C ASN A 113 6.50 5.41 -0.20
N PRO A 114 7.22 5.25 0.92
CA PRO A 114 7.26 3.99 1.63
C PRO A 114 5.94 3.63 2.32
N MET A 115 4.82 4.31 2.13
CA MET A 115 3.50 3.79 2.56
C MET A 115 2.64 3.34 1.37
N GLY A 116 3.09 3.57 0.13
CA GLY A 116 2.45 3.09 -1.09
C GLY A 116 2.56 1.57 -1.22
N CYS A 117 1.50 0.85 -0.86
CA CYS A 117 1.47 -0.62 -0.96
C CYS A 117 1.29 -1.12 -2.41
N GLU A 118 0.65 -0.32 -3.27
CA GLU A 118 0.45 -0.67 -4.67
C GLU A 118 1.79 -0.91 -5.38
N HIS A 119 2.70 0.07 -5.32
CA HIS A 119 4.03 -0.01 -5.95
C HIS A 119 4.85 -1.19 -5.44
N ARG A 120 4.73 -1.51 -4.15
CA ARG A 120 5.39 -2.68 -3.55
C ARG A 120 4.86 -3.99 -4.11
N LEU A 121 3.55 -4.14 -4.21
CA LEU A 121 2.92 -5.35 -4.75
C LEU A 121 3.19 -5.50 -6.24
N ASN A 122 3.22 -4.39 -6.98
CA ASN A 122 3.60 -4.39 -8.40
C ASN A 122 5.08 -4.77 -8.56
N LEU A 123 5.99 -4.25 -7.73
CA LEU A 123 7.40 -4.64 -7.72
C LEU A 123 7.56 -6.12 -7.32
N ALA A 124 6.77 -6.59 -6.35
CA ALA A 124 6.76 -7.99 -5.95
C ALA A 124 6.40 -8.90 -7.13
N ASP A 125 5.39 -8.55 -7.92
CA ASP A 125 5.00 -9.32 -9.10
C ASP A 125 6.13 -9.42 -10.13
N LEU A 126 6.90 -8.35 -10.34
CA LEU A 126 8.07 -8.40 -11.22
C LEU A 126 9.16 -9.34 -10.67
N HIS A 127 9.41 -9.32 -9.35
CA HIS A 127 10.32 -10.27 -8.73
C HIS A 127 9.85 -11.72 -8.85
N ARG A 128 8.54 -11.97 -8.75
CA ARG A 128 7.94 -13.29 -9.00
C ARG A 128 8.17 -13.74 -10.43
N VAL A 129 7.95 -12.87 -11.42
CA VAL A 129 8.20 -13.14 -12.84
C VAL A 129 9.69 -13.44 -13.09
N ALA A 130 10.58 -12.71 -12.42
CA ALA A 130 12.03 -12.94 -12.48
C ALA A 130 12.50 -14.20 -11.72
N GLY A 131 11.59 -14.90 -11.03
CA GLY A 131 11.91 -16.09 -10.22
C GLY A 131 12.57 -15.77 -8.87
N ASN A 132 12.66 -14.50 -8.48
CA ASN A 132 13.17 -14.08 -7.17
C ASN A 132 12.05 -14.15 -6.12
N MET A 133 11.75 -15.37 -5.68
CA MET A 133 10.68 -15.63 -4.71
C MET A 133 10.95 -15.02 -3.33
N GLN A 134 12.23 -14.89 -2.95
CA GLN A 134 12.60 -14.27 -1.67
C GLN A 134 12.14 -12.81 -1.63
N GLU A 135 12.43 -12.04 -2.67
CA GLU A 135 12.06 -10.62 -2.73
C GLU A 135 10.55 -10.45 -2.94
N TYR A 136 9.91 -11.30 -3.74
CA TYR A 136 8.45 -11.33 -3.89
C TYR A 136 7.74 -11.47 -2.54
N LEU A 137 8.16 -12.43 -1.71
CA LEU A 137 7.55 -12.66 -0.41
C LEU A 137 7.92 -11.57 0.60
N ALA A 138 9.14 -11.04 0.56
CA ALA A 138 9.55 -9.93 1.44
C ALA A 138 8.73 -8.65 1.18
N LEU A 139 8.59 -8.26 -0.09
CA LEU A 139 7.76 -7.11 -0.48
C LEU A 139 6.29 -7.34 -0.14
N THR A 140 5.76 -8.53 -0.44
CA THR A 140 4.39 -8.91 -0.06
C THR A 140 4.18 -8.86 1.45
N TYR A 141 5.13 -9.36 2.25
CA TYR A 141 5.05 -9.34 3.71
C TYR A 141 5.02 -7.92 4.27
N SER A 142 5.87 -7.03 3.72
CA SER A 142 5.97 -5.64 4.17
C SER A 142 4.66 -4.84 4.05
N VAL A 143 3.71 -5.32 3.23
CA VAL A 143 2.37 -4.73 3.10
C VAL A 143 1.58 -4.84 4.39
N PHE A 144 1.73 -5.91 5.18
CA PHE A 144 0.95 -6.09 6.40
C PHE A 144 1.15 -4.97 7.44
N GLU A 145 2.34 -4.39 7.48
CA GLU A 145 2.66 -3.29 8.39
C GLU A 145 2.10 -1.94 7.91
N ARG A 146 1.81 -1.80 6.61
CA ARG A 146 1.62 -0.50 5.94
C ARG A 146 0.28 -0.35 5.22
N ALA A 147 -0.43 -1.45 4.98
CA ALA A 147 -1.67 -1.47 4.20
C ALA A 147 -2.73 -0.55 4.82
N SER A 148 -3.10 0.47 4.06
CA SER A 148 -4.14 1.43 4.39
C SER A 148 -5.39 1.28 3.52
N ASP A 149 -5.42 0.22 2.71
CA ASP A 149 -6.51 -0.18 1.82
C ASP A 149 -6.66 -1.71 1.92
N VAL A 150 -7.90 -2.17 2.06
CA VAL A 150 -8.26 -3.59 2.15
C VAL A 150 -7.90 -4.36 0.87
N GLN A 151 -7.84 -3.70 -0.30
CA GLN A 151 -7.41 -4.34 -1.54
C GLN A 151 -5.97 -4.84 -1.45
N HIS A 152 -5.06 -3.98 -0.95
CA HIS A 152 -3.65 -4.32 -0.82
C HIS A 152 -3.44 -5.43 0.20
N LEU A 153 -4.16 -5.38 1.32
CA LEU A 153 -4.11 -6.41 2.35
C LEU A 153 -4.67 -7.75 1.84
N CYS A 154 -5.77 -7.72 1.08
CA CYS A 154 -6.35 -8.88 0.42
C CYS A 154 -5.36 -9.51 -0.56
N ARG A 155 -4.76 -8.71 -1.46
CA ARG A 155 -3.73 -9.17 -2.41
C ARG A 155 -2.52 -9.77 -1.70
N ALA A 156 -2.08 -9.19 -0.58
CA ALA A 156 -0.98 -9.75 0.22
C ALA A 156 -1.34 -11.14 0.79
N PHE A 157 -2.53 -11.31 1.38
CA PHE A 157 -2.97 -12.63 1.84
C PHE A 157 -3.13 -13.64 0.70
N LEU A 158 -3.62 -13.21 -0.47
CA LEU A 158 -3.71 -14.07 -1.66
C LEU A 158 -2.34 -14.53 -2.17
N ASN A 159 -1.36 -13.64 -2.20
CA ASN A 159 0.02 -13.98 -2.56
C ASN A 159 0.57 -15.09 -1.64
N PHE A 160 0.37 -14.96 -0.32
CA PHE A 160 0.76 -16.00 0.63
C PHE A 160 -0.08 -17.28 0.50
N ALA A 161 -1.39 -17.18 0.25
CA ALA A 161 -2.24 -18.34 0.03
C ALA A 161 -1.76 -19.17 -1.17
N ASN A 162 -1.42 -18.50 -2.27
CA ASN A 162 -0.87 -19.14 -3.47
C ASN A 162 0.49 -19.77 -3.18
N TRP A 163 1.39 -19.04 -2.51
CA TRP A 163 2.69 -19.58 -2.11
C TRP A 163 2.56 -20.84 -1.23
N PHE A 164 1.67 -20.83 -0.24
CA PHE A 164 1.42 -21.99 0.61
C PHE A 164 0.83 -23.17 -0.16
N ALA A 165 -0.04 -22.91 -1.14
CA ALA A 165 -0.56 -23.96 -2.01
C ALA A 165 0.55 -24.58 -2.88
N GLU A 166 1.46 -23.77 -3.41
CA GLU A 166 2.61 -24.23 -4.21
C GLU A 166 3.67 -24.96 -3.39
N THR A 167 3.75 -24.70 -2.08
CA THR A 167 4.74 -25.29 -1.15
C THR A 167 4.17 -26.40 -0.25
N ASP A 168 3.04 -27.00 -0.66
CA ASP A 168 2.41 -28.15 0.01
C ASP A 168 2.01 -27.86 1.47
N LYS A 169 1.53 -26.64 1.73
CA LYS A 169 0.97 -26.18 3.02
C LYS A 169 -0.52 -25.82 2.91
N PRO A 170 -1.40 -26.78 2.59
CA PRO A 170 -2.80 -26.49 2.26
C PRO A 170 -3.60 -25.83 3.40
N GLN A 171 -3.29 -26.16 4.65
CA GLN A 171 -3.95 -25.56 5.82
C GLN A 171 -3.56 -24.09 6.02
N ALA A 172 -2.31 -23.73 5.78
CA ALA A 172 -1.87 -22.32 5.81
C ALA A 172 -2.49 -21.53 4.65
N ALA A 173 -2.62 -22.14 3.47
CA ALA A 173 -3.34 -21.55 2.35
C ALA A 173 -4.82 -21.29 2.68
N ALA A 174 -5.51 -22.29 3.26
CA ALA A 174 -6.90 -22.15 3.72
C ALA A 174 -7.03 -21.03 4.76
N ALA A 175 -6.08 -20.92 5.70
CA ALA A 175 -6.06 -19.88 6.71
C ALA A 175 -5.91 -18.48 6.09
N ALA A 176 -4.99 -18.30 5.15
CA ALA A 176 -4.79 -17.04 4.44
C ALA A 176 -6.03 -16.64 3.62
N LEU A 177 -6.64 -17.59 2.89
CA LEU A 177 -7.90 -17.35 2.17
C LEU A 177 -9.05 -16.97 3.10
N ARG A 178 -9.12 -17.60 4.28
CA ARG A 178 -10.14 -17.28 5.28
C ARG A 178 -10.01 -15.84 5.75
N VAL A 179 -8.79 -15.38 6.07
CA VAL A 179 -8.56 -14.00 6.48
C VAL A 179 -8.84 -13.03 5.34
N ALA A 180 -8.34 -13.31 4.12
CA ALA A 180 -8.61 -12.48 2.95
C ALA A 180 -10.11 -12.29 2.70
N ARG A 181 -10.92 -13.35 2.85
CA ARG A 181 -12.38 -13.29 2.73
C ARG A 181 -13.04 -12.38 3.76
N ARG A 182 -12.53 -12.31 4.99
CA ARG A 182 -13.09 -11.44 6.04
C ARG A 182 -12.86 -9.96 5.79
N LEU A 183 -11.86 -9.60 4.97
CA LEU A 183 -11.58 -8.21 4.62
C LEU A 183 -12.64 -7.59 3.70
N ASP A 184 -13.49 -8.43 3.07
CA ASP A 184 -14.58 -8.00 2.20
C ASP A 184 -14.14 -7.01 1.09
N ALA A 185 -12.94 -7.21 0.54
CA ALA A 185 -12.37 -6.33 -0.46
C ALA A 185 -13.08 -6.37 -1.83
N GLN A 186 -14.07 -7.24 -2.07
CA GLN A 186 -14.72 -7.36 -3.39
C GLN A 186 -13.71 -7.56 -4.54
N ASP A 187 -12.77 -8.49 -4.35
CA ASP A 187 -11.70 -8.80 -5.30
C ASP A 187 -12.04 -10.05 -6.15
N GLY A 188 -11.90 -9.93 -7.47
CA GLY A 188 -12.20 -11.01 -8.41
C GLY A 188 -11.21 -12.17 -8.34
N SER A 189 -9.95 -11.89 -8.01
CA SER A 189 -8.92 -12.92 -7.83
C SER A 189 -9.14 -13.71 -6.55
N LEU A 190 -9.57 -13.05 -5.46
CA LEU A 190 -10.03 -13.71 -4.24
C LEU A 190 -11.23 -14.60 -4.52
N THR A 191 -12.23 -14.09 -5.24
CA THR A 191 -13.42 -14.87 -5.60
C THR A 191 -13.02 -16.15 -6.34
N ALA A 192 -12.18 -16.04 -7.37
CA ALA A 192 -11.69 -17.20 -8.12
C ALA A 192 -10.88 -18.18 -7.24
N ALA A 193 -10.02 -17.66 -6.35
CA ALA A 193 -9.24 -18.50 -5.44
C ALA A 193 -10.12 -19.28 -4.45
N LEU A 194 -11.17 -18.65 -3.91
CA LEU A 194 -12.14 -19.28 -3.03
C LEU A 194 -12.92 -20.39 -3.76
N GLU A 195 -13.39 -20.13 -4.99
CA GLU A 195 -14.06 -21.12 -5.82
C GLU A 195 -13.16 -22.33 -6.12
N GLN A 196 -11.88 -22.11 -6.42
CA GLN A 196 -10.91 -23.17 -6.66
C GLN A 196 -10.56 -23.98 -5.40
N ALA A 197 -10.61 -23.34 -4.23
CA ALA A 197 -10.32 -23.99 -2.96
C ALA A 197 -11.50 -24.83 -2.42
N GLN A 198 -12.73 -24.56 -2.88
CA GLN A 198 -13.94 -25.18 -2.36
C GLN A 198 -13.90 -26.72 -2.45
N GLY A 199 -14.18 -27.39 -1.33
CA GLY A 199 -14.18 -28.85 -1.23
C GLY A 199 -12.80 -29.51 -1.31
N THR A 200 -11.72 -28.72 -1.33
CA THR A 200 -10.34 -29.20 -1.26
C THR A 200 -9.80 -29.13 0.16
N ASP A 201 -8.57 -29.59 0.38
CA ASP A 201 -7.84 -29.42 1.64
C ASP A 201 -7.41 -27.96 1.92
N ARG A 202 -7.60 -27.06 0.94
CA ARG A 202 -7.39 -25.61 1.03
C ARG A 202 -8.67 -24.83 1.30
N ASP A 203 -9.81 -25.52 1.51
CA ASP A 203 -11.09 -24.87 1.73
C ASP A 203 -11.08 -24.05 3.04
N PRO A 204 -11.27 -22.71 2.98
CA PRO A 204 -11.30 -21.87 4.18
C PRO A 204 -12.49 -22.14 5.11
N ASP A 205 -13.53 -22.84 4.66
CA ASP A 205 -14.68 -23.23 5.47
C ASP A 205 -14.38 -24.43 6.39
N ALA A 206 -13.30 -25.17 6.13
CA ALA A 206 -12.83 -26.24 7.00
C ALA A 206 -12.17 -25.73 8.29
N LEU A 207 -11.88 -24.43 8.38
CA LEU A 207 -11.22 -23.80 9.52
C LEU A 207 -12.15 -22.82 10.23
N SER A 208 -12.02 -22.73 11.55
CA SER A 208 -12.52 -21.59 12.32
C SER A 208 -11.58 -20.38 12.22
N ASP A 209 -12.07 -19.20 12.60
CA ASP A 209 -11.27 -17.98 12.67
C ASP A 209 -10.07 -18.10 13.63
N ALA A 210 -10.26 -18.80 14.74
CA ALA A 210 -9.21 -19.03 15.73
C ALA A 210 -8.12 -19.98 15.21
N GLU A 211 -8.50 -21.01 14.46
CA GLU A 211 -7.55 -21.94 13.83
C GLU A 211 -6.77 -21.25 12.71
N ALA A 212 -7.44 -20.46 11.87
CA ALA A 212 -6.76 -19.70 10.81
C ALA A 212 -5.72 -18.73 11.41
N ARG A 213 -6.08 -17.98 12.47
CA ARG A 213 -5.15 -17.10 13.17
C ARG A 213 -3.93 -17.86 13.71
N LYS A 214 -4.14 -19.03 14.31
CA LYS A 214 -3.06 -19.87 14.84
C LYS A 214 -2.11 -20.33 13.73
N LEU A 215 -2.65 -20.84 12.63
CA LEU A 215 -1.87 -21.33 11.48
C LEU A 215 -1.05 -20.21 10.85
N LEU A 216 -1.64 -19.02 10.67
CA LEU A 216 -0.90 -17.86 10.13
C LEU A 216 0.21 -17.41 11.09
N SER A 217 -0.04 -17.40 12.39
CA SER A 217 0.98 -17.05 13.39
C SER A 217 2.15 -18.06 13.41
N GLU A 218 1.91 -19.35 13.16
CA GLU A 218 2.97 -20.36 13.02
C GLU A 218 3.86 -20.10 11.80
N GLU A 219 3.31 -19.49 10.76
CA GLU A 219 4.02 -19.05 9.55
C GLU A 219 4.59 -17.61 9.68
N GLY A 220 4.42 -16.96 10.84
CA GLY A 220 4.90 -15.60 11.09
C GLY A 220 4.07 -14.50 10.42
N LEU A 221 2.87 -14.81 9.93
CA LEU A 221 1.96 -13.86 9.31
C LEU A 221 0.97 -13.28 10.34
N PRO A 222 0.59 -12.01 10.21
CA PRO A 222 -0.50 -11.43 10.99
C PRO A 222 -1.86 -11.94 10.50
N ASP A 223 -2.91 -11.69 11.28
CA ASP A 223 -4.28 -12.12 11.00
C ASP A 223 -5.24 -10.98 10.61
N GLY A 224 -4.69 -9.80 10.32
CA GLY A 224 -5.42 -8.59 9.94
C GLY A 224 -4.49 -7.40 9.67
N ALA A 225 -5.08 -6.21 9.56
CA ALA A 225 -4.35 -4.96 9.35
C ALA A 225 -3.54 -4.53 10.59
N ASN A 226 -2.46 -3.79 10.37
CA ASN A 226 -1.72 -3.13 11.45
C ASN A 226 -2.60 -2.07 12.14
N ALA A 227 -2.82 -2.21 13.45
CA ALA A 227 -3.64 -1.30 14.24
C ALA A 227 -3.13 0.15 14.22
N GLU A 228 -1.81 0.37 14.12
CA GLU A 228 -1.25 1.73 14.02
C GLU A 228 -1.71 2.45 12.75
N ILE A 229 -1.94 1.73 11.65
CA ILE A 229 -2.48 2.32 10.42
C ILE A 229 -3.91 2.80 10.63
N ALA A 230 -4.76 1.99 11.27
CA ALA A 230 -6.12 2.37 11.61
C ALA A 230 -6.15 3.57 12.57
N ILE A 231 -5.26 3.61 13.56
CA ILE A 231 -5.10 4.76 14.46
C ILE A 231 -4.73 6.02 13.67
N CYS A 232 -3.74 5.96 12.78
CA CYS A 232 -3.35 7.10 11.94
C CYS A 232 -4.51 7.62 11.09
N LEU A 233 -5.28 6.72 10.47
CA LEU A 233 -6.46 7.09 9.69
C LEU A 233 -7.49 7.83 10.55
N LEU A 234 -7.76 7.34 11.77
CA LEU A 234 -8.74 7.94 12.68
C LEU A 234 -8.27 9.28 13.29
N MET A 235 -6.97 9.42 13.56
CA MET A 235 -6.37 10.69 13.97
C MET A 235 -6.55 11.73 12.86
N CYS A 236 -6.13 11.42 11.63
CA CYS A 236 -6.31 12.31 10.48
C CYS A 236 -7.80 12.58 10.17
N ALA A 237 -8.69 11.61 10.42
CA ALA A 237 -10.13 11.80 10.27
C ALA A 237 -10.67 12.84 11.29
N THR A 238 -10.16 12.80 12.51
CA THR A 238 -10.52 13.76 13.57
C THR A 238 -10.04 15.16 13.21
N ASP A 239 -8.77 15.31 12.82
CA ASP A 239 -8.21 16.59 12.38
C ASP A 239 -8.99 17.16 11.17
N ALA A 240 -9.35 16.31 10.21
CA ALA A 240 -10.14 16.71 9.05
C ALA A 240 -11.56 17.16 9.46
N ALA A 241 -12.18 16.51 10.44
CA ALA A 241 -13.49 16.89 10.96
C ALA A 241 -13.44 18.26 11.65
N ASP A 242 -12.42 18.51 12.47
CA ASP A 242 -12.20 19.78 13.18
C ASP A 242 -11.89 20.92 12.21
N ALA A 243 -11.18 20.64 11.12
CA ALA A 243 -10.97 21.56 10.02
C ALA A 243 -12.21 21.76 9.10
N GLY A 244 -13.34 21.10 9.40
CA GLY A 244 -14.59 21.19 8.62
C GLY A 244 -14.60 20.39 7.31
N GLN A 245 -13.57 19.58 7.04
CA GLN A 245 -13.41 18.75 5.84
C GLN A 245 -14.18 17.42 5.97
N ARG A 246 -15.51 17.51 6.09
CA ARG A 246 -16.38 16.36 6.38
C ARG A 246 -16.24 15.18 5.42
N GLY A 247 -16.00 15.45 4.13
CA GLY A 247 -15.82 14.39 3.12
C GLY A 247 -14.58 13.54 3.39
N LEU A 248 -13.44 14.20 3.64
CA LEU A 248 -12.19 13.54 3.96
C LEU A 248 -12.28 12.78 5.29
N ALA A 249 -12.86 13.39 6.32
CA ALA A 249 -13.07 12.75 7.62
C ALA A 249 -13.87 11.43 7.50
N THR A 250 -14.96 11.45 6.74
CA THR A 250 -15.76 10.25 6.46
C THR A 250 -14.94 9.20 5.71
N GLN A 251 -14.22 9.59 4.65
CA GLN A 251 -13.42 8.66 3.86
C GLN A 251 -12.36 7.94 4.70
N LEU A 252 -11.61 8.69 5.53
CA LEU A 252 -10.57 8.13 6.40
C LEU A 252 -11.16 7.21 7.48
N THR A 253 -12.31 7.59 8.06
CA THR A 253 -13.03 6.76 9.04
C THR A 253 -13.49 5.44 8.44
N LEU A 254 -14.05 5.48 7.22
CA LEU A 254 -14.48 4.27 6.51
C LEU A 254 -13.30 3.36 6.21
N ARG A 255 -12.18 3.90 5.71
CA ARG A 255 -10.96 3.10 5.48
C ARG A 255 -10.46 2.41 6.75
N ALA A 256 -10.45 3.11 7.89
CA ALA A 256 -10.05 2.51 9.16
C ALA A 256 -11.01 1.37 9.55
N ARG A 257 -12.32 1.61 9.44
CA ARG A 257 -13.36 0.61 9.71
C ARG A 257 -13.19 -0.62 8.83
N ASP A 258 -12.94 -0.43 7.53
CA ASP A 258 -12.82 -1.55 6.59
C ASP A 258 -11.56 -2.40 6.90
N LEU A 259 -10.50 -1.79 7.46
CA LEU A 259 -9.28 -2.51 7.86
C LEU A 259 -9.41 -3.32 9.15
N VAL A 260 -10.07 -2.78 10.19
CA VAL A 260 -10.09 -3.39 11.54
C VAL A 260 -11.47 -3.83 12.02
N GLY A 261 -12.52 -3.54 11.26
CA GLY A 261 -13.91 -3.75 11.65
C GLY A 261 -14.52 -2.59 12.46
N GLU A 262 -15.84 -2.55 12.51
CA GLU A 262 -16.61 -1.47 13.15
C GLU A 262 -16.34 -1.35 14.65
N ASP A 263 -16.41 -2.45 15.40
CA ASP A 263 -16.23 -2.44 16.85
C ASP A 263 -14.84 -1.95 17.26
N ALA A 264 -13.80 -2.41 16.54
CA ALA A 264 -12.42 -2.00 16.80
C ALA A 264 -12.20 -0.53 16.43
N ALA A 265 -12.67 -0.10 15.26
CA ALA A 265 -12.56 1.30 14.84
C ALA A 265 -13.28 2.26 15.81
N MET A 266 -14.46 1.89 16.29
CA MET A 266 -15.20 2.66 17.30
C MET A 266 -14.46 2.75 18.64
N THR A 267 -13.86 1.64 19.08
CA THR A 267 -13.05 1.61 20.30
C THR A 267 -11.83 2.52 20.18
N LEU A 268 -11.09 2.43 19.06
CA LEU A 268 -9.93 3.27 18.79
C LEU A 268 -10.30 4.76 18.72
N LEU A 269 -11.41 5.09 18.05
CA LEU A 269 -11.90 6.46 17.96
C LEU A 269 -12.25 7.05 19.34
N GLN A 270 -12.82 6.25 20.24
CA GLN A 270 -13.10 6.69 21.62
C GLN A 270 -11.81 6.99 22.39
N LEU A 271 -10.79 6.14 22.26
CA LEU A 271 -9.49 6.34 22.91
C LEU A 271 -8.82 7.63 22.42
N ILE A 272 -8.77 7.84 21.11
CA ILE A 272 -8.17 9.06 20.51
C ILE A 272 -8.84 10.34 21.05
N ARG A 273 -10.17 10.33 21.21
CA ARG A 273 -10.89 11.49 21.75
C ARG A 273 -10.58 11.76 23.22
N VAL A 274 -10.39 10.72 24.03
CA VAL A 274 -10.05 10.87 25.45
C VAL A 274 -8.65 11.47 25.59
N ASP A 275 -7.69 11.00 24.81
CA ASP A 275 -6.32 11.52 24.83
C ASP A 275 -6.27 13.00 24.42
N ASN A 276 -6.99 13.38 23.36
CA ASN A 276 -7.09 14.78 22.93
C ASN A 276 -7.69 15.70 24.02
N THR A 277 -8.68 15.21 24.80
CA THR A 277 -9.25 16.01 25.90
C THR A 277 -8.34 16.09 27.13
N ALA A 278 -7.38 15.18 27.28
CA ALA A 278 -6.41 15.21 28.38
C ALA A 278 -5.26 16.19 28.11
N ASP A 279 -4.88 16.39 26.84
CA ASP A 279 -3.84 17.34 26.43
C ASP A 279 -4.31 18.81 26.45
N GLU A 280 -5.62 19.07 26.57
CA GLU A 280 -6.22 20.41 26.66
C GLU A 280 -6.42 20.94 28.11
N VAL A 281 -5.99 20.19 29.14
CA VAL A 281 -6.16 20.52 30.58
C VAL A 281 -4.82 20.78 31.27
#